data_AF-A7HLE4-F1
#
_entry.id   AF-A7HLE4-F1
#
_cell.length_a   1.000
_cell.length_b   1.000
_cell.length_c   1.000
_cell.angle_alpha   90.00
_cell.angle_beta   90.00
_cell.angle_gamma   90.00
#
_symmetry.space_group_name_H-M   'P 1'
#
loop_
_entity.id
_entity.type
_entity.pdbx_description
1 polymer ?
#
loop_
_entity_poly.entity_id
_entity_poly.type
_entity_poly.pdbx_seq_one_letter_code
_entity_poly.pdbx_strand_id
1 'polypeptide(L)' 'MMQEYIDILKKIFDPVAIFLKDEEFIVVVKDEIDINKKVKELYEAFDDELSIMLLTRQEYESMENKDLGTKII' A
#
# COMPACT_ATOMS: atom_id res chain seq x y z
N MET A 1 2.29 -15.83 -4.67
CA MET A 1 3.38 -14.89 -4.36
C MET A 1 2.89 -13.48 -4.65
N MET A 2 3.44 -12.67 -5.58
CA MET A 2 3.10 -11.23 -5.75
C MET A 2 1.59 -10.89 -5.83
N GLN A 3 0.80 -11.71 -6.54
CA GLN A 3 -0.65 -11.51 -6.68
C GLN A 3 -1.40 -11.61 -5.33
N GLU A 4 -0.98 -12.51 -4.45
CA GLU A 4 -1.62 -12.71 -3.14
C GLU A 4 -1.38 -11.51 -2.21
N TYR A 5 -0.18 -10.92 -2.25
CA TYR A 5 0.12 -9.68 -1.53
C TYR A 5 -0.80 -8.55 -1.98
N ILE A 6 -0.95 -8.39 -3.30
CA ILE A 6 -1.83 -7.38 -3.89
C ILE A 6 -3.28 -7.60 -3.46
N ASP A 7 -3.77 -8.84 -3.46
CA ASP A 7 -5.15 -9.13 -3.07
C ASP A 7 -5.39 -8.90 -1.57
N ILE A 8 -4.42 -9.18 -0.72
CA ILE A 8 -4.49 -8.87 0.72
C ILE A 8 -4.47 -7.36 0.93
N LEU A 9 -3.58 -6.63 0.27
CA LEU A 9 -3.52 -5.16 0.31
C LEU A 9 -4.84 -4.53 -0.14
N LYS A 10 -5.44 -5.05 -1.22
CA LYS A 10 -6.76 -4.61 -1.68
C LYS A 10 -7.84 -4.82 -0.64
N LYS A 11 -7.88 -6.01 -0.04
CA LYS A 11 -8.90 -6.37 0.94
C LYS A 11 -8.79 -5.55 2.23
N ILE A 12 -7.57 -5.26 2.66
CA ILE A 12 -7.32 -4.54 3.91
C ILE A 12 -7.50 -3.04 3.71
N PHE A 13 -6.85 -2.46 2.70
CA PHE A 13 -6.71 -1.02 2.57
C PHE A 13 -7.67 -0.36 1.58
N ASP A 14 -8.37 -1.12 0.72
CA ASP A 14 -9.16 -0.59 -0.41
C ASP A 14 -8.42 0.54 -1.15
N PRO A 15 -7.19 0.29 -1.64
CA PRO A 15 -6.32 1.34 -2.13
C PRO A 15 -6.79 1.86 -3.48
N VAL A 16 -6.56 3.15 -3.68
CA VAL A 16 -6.83 3.86 -4.93
C VAL A 16 -5.78 3.53 -5.99
N ALA A 17 -4.54 3.30 -5.55
CA ALA A 17 -3.44 2.88 -6.40
C ALA A 17 -2.42 2.07 -5.60
N ILE A 18 -1.71 1.18 -6.28
CA ILE A 18 -0.55 0.47 -5.71
C ILE A 18 0.62 0.61 -6.66
N PHE A 19 1.79 0.89 -6.11
CA PHE A 19 3.05 0.92 -6.83
C PHE A 19 4.06 -0.04 -6.18
N LEU A 20 5.06 -0.45 -6.97
CA LEU A 20 6.19 -1.23 -6.51
C LEU A 20 7.48 -0.50 -6.87
N LYS A 21 8.32 -0.29 -5.86
CA LYS A 21 9.63 0.35 -5.99
C LYS A 21 10.64 -0.41 -5.15
N ASP A 22 11.67 -0.94 -5.77
CA ASP A 22 12.77 -1.61 -5.06
C ASP A 22 12.29 -2.63 -4.00
N GLU A 23 11.30 -3.45 -4.35
CA GLU A 23 10.64 -4.46 -3.49
C GLU A 23 9.75 -3.90 -2.36
N GLU A 24 9.55 -2.59 -2.29
CA GLU A 24 8.60 -1.91 -1.41
C GLU A 24 7.28 -1.61 -2.12
N PHE A 25 6.17 -1.97 -1.47
CA PHE A 25 4.83 -1.65 -1.95
C PHE A 25 4.39 -0.26 -1.45
N ILE A 26 4.08 0.63 -2.38
CA ILE A 26 3.52 1.94 -2.06
C ILE A 26 2.02 1.88 -2.31
N VAL A 27 1.23 2.04 -1.25
CA VAL A 27 -0.22 1.84 -1.27
C VAL A 27 -0.89 3.18 -0.99
N VAL A 28 -1.63 3.68 -1.98
CA VAL A 28 -2.36 4.95 -1.87
C VAL A 28 -3.75 4.68 -1.34
N VAL A 29 -4.07 5.21 -0.17
CA VAL A 29 -5.33 5.02 0.54
C VAL A 29 -6.16 6.30 0.60
N LYS A 30 -7.47 6.15 0.81
CA LYS A 30 -8.36 7.29 1.07
C LYS A 30 -8.08 7.85 2.47
N ASP A 31 -8.18 9.17 2.65
CA ASP A 31 -7.87 9.86 3.91
C ASP A 31 -8.73 9.40 5.12
N GLU A 32 -9.84 8.72 4.87
CA GLU A 32 -10.81 8.32 5.90
C GLU A 32 -10.52 6.96 6.57
N ILE A 33 -9.39 6.30 6.25
CA ILE A 33 -9.09 4.98 6.81
C ILE A 33 -8.37 5.06 8.16
N ASP A 34 -8.69 4.14 9.07
CA ASP A 34 -7.95 3.94 10.32
C ASP A 34 -6.67 3.15 10.04
N ILE A 35 -5.59 3.88 9.71
CA ILE A 35 -4.28 3.32 9.32
C ILE A 35 -3.77 2.33 10.37
N ASN A 36 -3.85 2.67 11.66
CA ASN A 36 -3.32 1.83 12.74
C ASN A 36 -4.05 0.48 12.81
N LYS A 37 -5.38 0.51 12.67
CA LYS A 37 -6.18 -0.72 12.64
C LYS A 37 -5.83 -1.57 11.42
N LYS A 38 -5.68 -0.95 10.24
CA LYS A 38 -5.39 -1.66 8.99
C LYS A 38 -3.99 -2.27 8.95
N VAL A 39 -3.00 -1.58 9.49
CA VAL A 39 -1.64 -2.11 9.65
C VAL A 39 -1.65 -3.32 10.60
N LYS A 40 -2.44 -3.28 11.67
CA LYS A 40 -2.60 -4.44 12.55
C LYS A 40 -3.25 -5.63 11.83
N GLU A 41 -4.34 -5.39 11.09
CA GLU A 41 -5.00 -6.43 10.28
C GLU A 41 -4.03 -7.04 9.25
N LEU A 42 -3.12 -6.24 8.70
CA LEU A 42 -2.10 -6.70 7.78
C LEU A 42 -1.11 -7.64 8.45
N TYR A 43 -0.54 -7.26 9.60
CA TYR A 43 0.39 -8.13 10.34
C TYR A 43 -0.29 -9.42 10.84
N GLU A 44 -1.59 -9.41 11.09
CA GLU A 44 -2.35 -10.63 11.44
C GLU A 44 -2.63 -11.51 10.22
N ALA A 45 -2.78 -10.91 9.04
CA ALA A 45 -3.01 -11.63 7.78
C ALA A 45 -1.70 -12.08 7.09
N PHE A 46 -0.55 -11.55 7.52
CA PHE A 46 0.74 -11.73 6.87
C PHE A 46 1.84 -12.00 7.90
N ASP A 47 2.46 -13.18 7.84
CA ASP A 47 3.54 -13.62 8.76
C ASP A 47 4.96 -13.23 8.27
N ASP A 48 5.05 -12.66 7.06
CA ASP A 48 6.29 -12.35 6.33
C ASP A 48 6.70 -10.87 6.44
N GLU A 49 8.00 -10.57 6.30
CA GLU A 49 8.53 -9.20 6.28
C GLU A 49 8.15 -8.49 4.97
N LEU A 50 7.04 -7.78 4.99
CA LEU A 50 6.53 -6.99 3.86
C LEU A 50 6.83 -5.50 4.08
N SER A 51 7.67 -4.89 3.22
CA SER A 51 7.89 -3.44 3.25
C SER A 51 6.76 -2.72 2.52
N ILE A 52 6.00 -1.91 3.27
CA ILE A 52 4.89 -1.11 2.74
C ILE A 52 5.02 0.33 3.19
N MET A 53 4.85 1.24 2.24
CA MET A 53 4.61 2.65 2.47
C MET A 53 3.14 2.96 2.21
N LEU A 54 2.45 3.48 3.21
CA LEU A 54 1.07 3.98 3.06
C LEU A 54 1.12 5.47 2.75
N LEU A 55 0.43 5.87 1.68
CA LEU A 55 0.27 7.28 1.32
C LEU A 55 -1.21 7.64 1.32
N THR A 56 -1.55 8.74 1.94
CA THR A 56 -2.84 9.39 1.73
C THR A 56 -2.92 9.98 0.32
N ARG A 57 -4.13 10.34 -0.10
CA ARG A 57 -4.32 11.03 -1.38
C ARG A 57 -3.54 12.34 -1.45
N GLN A 58 -3.50 13.10 -0.35
CA GLN A 58 -2.76 14.36 -0.29
C GLN A 58 -1.25 14.17 -0.44
N GLU A 59 -0.70 13.14 0.20
CA GLU A 59 0.72 12.79 0.07
C GLU A 59 1.06 12.31 -1.34
N TYR A 60 0.19 11.50 -1.93
CA TYR A 60 0.33 11.05 -3.32
C TYR A 60 0.33 12.21 -4.31
N GLU A 61 -0.59 13.17 -4.16
CA GLU A 61 -0.67 14.36 -5.03
C GLU A 61 0.55 15.29 -4.89
N SER A 62 1.26 15.21 -3.75
CA SER A 62 2.47 15.99 -3.48
C SER A 62 3.77 15.29 -3.93
N MET A 63 3.72 14.02 -4.32
CA MET A 63 4.88 13.24 -4.75
C MET A 63 5.17 13.36 -6.25
N GLU A 64 6.45 13.34 -6.61
CA GLU A 64 6.86 13.23 -8.01
C GLU A 64 6.78 11.78 -8.48
N ASN A 65 6.36 11.53 -9.73
CA ASN A 65 6.18 10.17 -10.27
C ASN A 65 7.43 9.27 -10.18
N LYS A 66 8.64 9.87 -10.18
CA LYS A 66 9.91 9.13 -10.03
C LYS A 66 10.04 8.45 -8.66
N ASP A 67 9.33 8.95 -7.65
CA ASP A 67 9.46 8.49 -6.27
C ASP A 67 8.55 7.31 -5.97
N LEU A 68 7.54 7.05 -6.81
CA LEU A 68 6.52 6.02 -6.62
C LEU A 68 6.87 4.67 -7.28
N GLY A 69 7.81 4.65 -8.22
CA GLY A 69 8.17 3.42 -8.95
C GLY A 69 7.11 2.98 -9.98
N THR A 70 6.90 1.66 -10.10
CA THR A 70 6.02 1.10 -11.15
C THR A 70 4.61 0.93 -10.63
N LYS A 71 3.65 1.57 -11.30
CA LYS A 71 2.22 1.43 -10.99
C LYS A 71 1.72 0.01 -11.34
N ILE A 72 1.11 -0.66 -10.37
CA ILE A 72 0.53 -2.00 -10.52
C ILE A 72 -0.99 -1.92 -10.75
N ILE A 73 -1.67 -0.99 -10.07
CA ILE A 73 -3.13 -0.78 -10.10
C ILE A 73 -3.43 0.71 -10.19
#